data_AF-A0A090S8G1-F1
#
_entry.id   AF-A0A090S8G1-F1
#
_cell.length_a   1.000
_cell.length_b   1.000
_cell.length_c   1.000
_cell.angle_alpha   90.00
_cell.angle_beta   90.00
_cell.angle_gamma   90.00
#
_symmetry.space_group_name_H-M   'P 1'
#
loop_
_entity.id
_entity.type
_entity.pdbx_description
1 polymer ?
#
loop_
_entity_poly.entity_id
_entity_poly.type
_entity_poly.pdbx_seq_one_letter_code
_entity_poly.pdbx_strand_id
1 'polypeptide(L)'
;MFSASIENAPEDLKTLTEFGITTTRAGNLEINYQLLDKQLNNNFNKLEDFFGGNNGFAKKVEDAIHSMTGMTGSIRTREKSLTEQNYRLNDDQVALDRRMQGIEKRTQDKFAAMQDATGKMQAQLAGMMNALS
;
A
#
# COMPACT_ATOMS: atom_id res chain seq x y z
N MET A 1 15.46 -3.22 -15.10
CA MET A 1 14.76 -3.91 -16.21
C MET A 1 15.32 -3.46 -17.55
N PHE A 2 15.20 -2.18 -17.92
CA PHE A 2 15.65 -1.69 -19.24
C PHE A 2 17.18 -1.62 -19.46
N SER A 3 17.97 -1.59 -18.39
CA SER A 3 19.44 -1.70 -18.44
C SER A 3 19.95 -3.13 -18.24
N ALA A 4 19.05 -4.10 -18.08
CA ALA A 4 19.45 -5.48 -17.80
C ALA A 4 20.00 -6.15 -19.05
N SER A 5 21.13 -6.85 -18.88
CA SER A 5 21.70 -7.70 -19.93
C SER A 5 20.80 -8.92 -20.19
N ILE A 6 20.68 -9.30 -21.47
CA ILE A 6 20.01 -10.52 -21.92
C ILE A 6 21.09 -11.59 -22.13
N GLU A 7 21.03 -12.66 -21.34
CA GLU A 7 22.10 -13.66 -21.23
C GLU A 7 22.29 -14.47 -22.53
N ASN A 8 21.20 -14.76 -23.24
CA ASN A 8 21.21 -15.46 -24.52
C ASN A 8 21.26 -14.50 -25.73
N ALA A 9 21.48 -13.21 -25.50
CA ALA A 9 21.65 -12.27 -26.60
C ALA A 9 23.09 -12.30 -27.13
N PRO A 10 23.31 -11.88 -28.38
CA PRO A 10 24.63 -11.87 -29.00
C PRO A 10 25.64 -11.05 -28.19
N GLU A 11 26.92 -11.47 -28.21
CA GLU A 11 28.03 -10.89 -27.41
C GLU A 11 28.06 -9.36 -27.41
N ASP A 12 27.76 -8.74 -28.56
CA ASP A 12 27.88 -7.29 -28.78
C ASP A 12 26.55 -6.52 -28.63
N LEU A 13 25.43 -7.21 -28.36
CA LEU A 13 24.07 -6.66 -28.32
C LEU A 13 23.24 -7.30 -27.21
N LYS A 14 23.66 -7.10 -25.96
CA LYS A 14 23.00 -7.66 -24.76
C LYS A 14 22.06 -6.69 -24.06
N THR A 15 22.01 -5.42 -24.43
CA THR A 15 21.24 -4.37 -23.75
C THR A 15 20.51 -3.45 -24.72
N LEU A 16 19.43 -2.80 -24.24
CA LEU A 16 18.69 -1.79 -25.03
C LEU A 16 19.56 -0.60 -25.44
N THR A 17 20.53 -0.21 -24.59
CA THR A 17 21.44 0.90 -24.86
C THR A 17 22.27 0.66 -26.12
N GLU A 18 22.66 -0.58 -26.39
CA GLU A 18 23.44 -0.95 -27.57
C GLU A 18 22.61 -0.87 -28.87
N PHE A 19 21.27 -0.97 -28.74
CA PHE A 19 20.30 -0.65 -29.80
C PHE A 19 19.94 0.83 -29.88
N GLY A 20 20.57 1.69 -29.06
CA GLY A 20 20.28 3.12 -29.02
C GLY A 20 19.01 3.49 -28.26
N ILE A 21 18.48 2.59 -27.44
CA ILE A 21 17.33 2.85 -26.58
C ILE A 21 17.82 3.02 -25.15
N THR A 22 17.71 4.21 -24.58
CA THR A 22 18.15 4.52 -23.21
C THR A 22 16.97 4.87 -22.33
N THR A 23 17.14 4.68 -21.01
CA THR A 23 16.20 5.15 -20.01
C THR A 23 16.76 6.40 -19.35
N THR A 24 16.00 7.49 -19.40
CA THR A 24 16.34 8.74 -18.71
C THR A 24 16.26 8.58 -17.19
N ARG A 25 16.84 9.53 -16.45
CA ARG A 25 16.70 9.56 -14.98
C ARG A 25 15.23 9.70 -14.52
N ALA A 26 14.38 10.28 -15.37
CA ALA A 26 12.94 10.41 -15.12
C ALA A 26 12.15 9.14 -15.46
N GLY A 27 12.78 8.13 -16.08
CA GLY A 27 12.14 6.86 -16.46
C GLY A 27 11.57 6.83 -17.88
N ASN A 28 11.62 7.94 -18.63
CA ASN A 28 11.24 7.96 -20.04
C ASN A 28 12.27 7.19 -20.89
N LEU A 29 11.80 6.59 -21.98
CA LEU A 29 12.69 6.01 -22.98
C LEU A 29 13.07 7.06 -24.02
N GLU A 30 14.36 7.17 -24.30
CA GLU A 30 14.92 7.98 -25.38
C GLU A 30 15.48 7.06 -26.46
N ILE A 31 15.29 7.43 -27.72
CA ILE A 31 15.71 6.63 -28.87
C ILE A 31 16.68 7.44 -29.73
N ASN A 32 17.89 6.91 -29.88
CA ASN A 32 18.83 7.36 -30.90
C ASN A 32 18.54 6.62 -32.20
N TYR A 33 17.72 7.23 -33.07
CA TYR A 33 17.31 6.63 -34.35
C TYR A 33 18.48 6.30 -35.27
N GLN A 34 19.56 7.10 -35.29
CA GLN A 34 20.72 6.81 -36.12
C GLN A 34 21.44 5.52 -35.69
N LEU A 35 21.60 5.34 -34.38
CA LEU A 35 22.19 4.11 -33.83
C LEU A 35 21.24 2.93 -34.02
N LEU A 36 19.96 3.11 -33.75
CA LEU A 36 18.94 2.08 -33.94
C LEU A 36 18.91 1.59 -35.40
N ASP A 37 18.86 2.50 -36.37
CA ASP A 37 18.88 2.16 -37.80
C ASP A 37 20.18 1.44 -38.19
N LYS A 38 21.33 1.87 -37.65
CA LYS A 38 22.60 1.17 -37.86
C LYS A 38 22.55 -0.27 -37.34
N GLN A 39 21.98 -0.49 -36.16
CA GLN A 39 21.88 -1.84 -35.59
C GLN A 39 20.85 -2.69 -36.33
N LEU A 40 19.71 -2.13 -36.74
CA LEU A 40 18.69 -2.83 -37.52
C LEU A 40 19.24 -3.30 -38.87
N ASN A 41 20.02 -2.46 -39.56
CA ASN A 41 20.57 -2.80 -40.87
C ASN A 41 21.73 -3.81 -40.79
N ASN A 42 22.58 -3.74 -39.76
CA ASN A 42 23.78 -4.58 -39.67
C ASN A 42 23.57 -5.85 -38.85
N ASN A 43 22.55 -5.89 -37.99
CA ASN A 43 22.38 -6.94 -36.98
C ASN A 43 20.90 -7.39 -36.86
N PHE A 44 20.14 -7.38 -37.96
CA PHE A 44 18.70 -7.72 -37.95
C PHE A 44 18.39 -9.06 -37.27
N ASN A 45 19.11 -10.13 -37.60
CA ASN A 45 18.88 -11.45 -37.00
C ASN A 45 19.15 -11.46 -35.48
N LYS A 46 20.10 -10.64 -35.01
CA LYS A 46 20.43 -10.49 -33.59
C LYS A 46 19.33 -9.77 -32.81
N LEU A 47 18.51 -8.94 -33.49
CA LEU A 47 17.36 -8.26 -32.92
C LEU A 47 16.28 -9.27 -32.52
N GLU A 48 16.04 -10.28 -33.36
CA GLU A 48 15.09 -11.35 -33.07
C GLU A 48 15.49 -12.12 -31.82
N ASP A 49 16.76 -12.52 -31.72
CA ASP A 49 17.29 -13.23 -30.53
C ASP A 49 17.16 -12.38 -29.25
N PHE A 50 17.47 -11.08 -29.33
CA PHE A 50 17.39 -10.18 -28.20
C PHE A 50 15.95 -9.94 -27.72
N PHE A 51 15.00 -9.65 -28.62
CA PHE A 51 13.63 -9.32 -28.23
C PHE A 51 12.75 -10.56 -28.05
N GLY A 52 12.80 -11.50 -28.99
CA GLY A 52 11.85 -12.61 -29.16
C GLY A 52 12.34 -13.97 -28.66
N GLY A 53 13.62 -14.12 -28.31
CA GLY A 53 14.13 -15.36 -27.74
C GLY A 53 13.38 -15.80 -26.47
N ASN A 54 13.46 -17.10 -26.13
CA ASN A 54 12.74 -17.70 -24.99
C ASN A 54 13.04 -17.02 -23.62
N ASN A 55 14.19 -16.35 -23.53
CA ASN A 55 14.62 -15.52 -22.39
C ASN A 55 14.96 -14.07 -22.82
N GLY A 56 14.36 -13.63 -23.92
CA GLY A 56 14.57 -12.32 -24.53
C GLY A 56 13.94 -11.19 -23.72
N PHE A 57 14.13 -9.97 -24.20
CA PHE A 57 13.68 -8.76 -23.55
C PHE A 57 12.15 -8.73 -23.36
N ALA A 58 11.36 -9.17 -24.35
CA ALA A 58 9.90 -9.20 -24.24
C ALA A 58 9.45 -10.11 -23.09
N LYS A 59 10.09 -11.28 -22.95
CA LYS A 59 9.80 -12.21 -21.85
C LYS A 59 10.13 -11.62 -20.49
N LYS A 60 11.27 -10.92 -20.36
CA LYS A 60 11.62 -10.21 -19.11
C LYS A 60 10.62 -9.12 -18.76
N VAL A 61 10.10 -8.39 -19.75
CA VAL A 61 9.05 -7.38 -19.53
C VAL A 61 7.75 -8.04 -19.09
N GLU A 62 7.34 -9.13 -19.75
CA GLU A 62 6.17 -9.91 -19.38
C GLU A 62 6.27 -10.41 -17.93
N ASP A 63 7.40 -11.01 -17.56
CA ASP A 63 7.62 -11.55 -16.21
C ASP A 63 7.63 -10.43 -15.16
N ALA A 64 8.21 -9.27 -15.48
CA ALA A 64 8.19 -8.11 -14.60
C ALA A 64 6.75 -7.60 -14.36
N ILE A 65 5.96 -7.49 -15.43
CA ILE A 65 4.54 -7.12 -15.33
C ILE A 65 3.80 -8.17 -14.50
N HIS A 66 3.97 -9.46 -14.81
CA HIS A 66 3.29 -10.55 -14.11
C HIS A 66 3.66 -10.61 -12.62
N SER A 67 4.91 -10.33 -12.25
CA SER A 67 5.33 -10.27 -10.84
C SER A 67 4.59 -9.17 -10.04
N MET A 68 4.09 -8.15 -10.72
CA MET A 68 3.34 -7.05 -10.09
C MET A 68 1.83 -7.29 -10.17
N THR A 69 1.33 -7.68 -11.35
CA THR A 69 -0.11 -7.74 -11.68
C THR A 69 -0.71 -9.14 -11.56
N GLY A 70 0.12 -10.17 -11.45
CA GLY A 70 -0.32 -11.56 -11.32
C GLY A 70 -1.12 -11.80 -10.04
N MET A 71 -1.73 -12.98 -9.93
CA MET A 71 -2.56 -13.35 -8.78
C MET A 71 -1.79 -13.32 -7.46
N THR A 72 -0.52 -13.72 -7.48
CA THR A 72 0.42 -13.64 -6.36
C THR A 72 1.30 -12.38 -6.42
N GLY A 73 0.97 -11.45 -7.31
CA GLY A 73 1.73 -10.25 -7.55
C GLY A 73 1.68 -9.26 -6.38
N SER A 74 2.64 -8.34 -6.37
CA SER A 74 2.78 -7.35 -5.30
C SER A 74 1.58 -6.40 -5.20
N ILE A 75 0.96 -6.03 -6.32
CA ILE A 75 -0.22 -5.15 -6.33
C ILE A 75 -1.40 -5.87 -5.65
N ARG A 76 -1.67 -7.10 -6.05
CA ARG A 76 -2.78 -7.90 -5.48
C ARG A 76 -2.56 -8.18 -4.00
N THR A 77 -1.32 -8.48 -3.60
CA THR A 77 -0.95 -8.66 -2.19
C THR A 77 -1.24 -7.40 -1.38
N ARG A 78 -0.85 -6.23 -1.89
CA ARG A 78 -1.10 -4.95 -1.22
C ARG A 78 -2.59 -4.62 -1.14
N GLU A 79 -3.35 -4.86 -2.20
CA GLU A 79 -4.81 -4.69 -2.21
C GLU A 79 -5.49 -5.55 -1.12
N LYS A 80 -5.10 -6.82 -1.01
CA LYS A 80 -5.61 -7.72 0.03
C LYS A 80 -5.27 -7.21 1.42
N SER A 81 -4.02 -6.81 1.67
CA SER A 81 -3.60 -6.28 2.96
C SER A 81 -4.35 -4.99 3.34
N LEU A 82 -4.60 -4.09 2.38
CA LEU A 82 -5.39 -2.88 2.61
C LEU A 82 -6.85 -3.20 2.93
N THR A 83 -7.42 -4.17 2.24
CA THR A 83 -8.79 -4.65 2.50
C THR A 83 -8.91 -5.23 3.91
N GLU A 84 -7.96 -6.07 4.32
CA GLU A 84 -7.92 -6.63 5.67
C GLU A 84 -7.69 -5.55 6.75
N GLN A 85 -6.88 -4.53 6.45
CA GLN A 85 -6.70 -3.37 7.34
C GLN A 85 -8.02 -2.61 7.53
N ASN A 86 -8.77 -2.37 6.45
CA ASN A 86 -10.08 -1.72 6.53
C ASN A 86 -11.06 -2.51 7.40
N TYR A 87 -11.13 -3.84 7.26
CA TYR A 87 -12.00 -4.65 8.11
C TYR A 87 -11.62 -4.56 9.59
N ARG A 88 -10.32 -4.66 9.92
CA ARG A 88 -9.85 -4.50 11.31
C ARG A 88 -10.18 -3.12 11.88
N LEU A 89 -9.97 -2.06 11.10
CA LEU A 89 -10.31 -0.69 11.53
C LEU A 89 -11.80 -0.53 11.82
N ASN A 90 -12.66 -1.15 11.02
CA ASN A 90 -14.11 -1.15 11.27
C ASN A 90 -14.47 -1.90 12.56
N ASP A 91 -13.87 -3.06 12.80
CA ASP A 91 -14.10 -3.83 14.03
C ASP A 91 -13.59 -3.07 15.27
N ASP A 92 -12.42 -2.44 15.17
CA ASP A 92 -11.84 -1.60 16.22
C ASP A 92 -12.74 -0.39 16.53
N GLN A 93 -13.33 0.22 15.50
CA GLN A 93 -14.28 1.32 15.66
C GLN A 93 -15.54 0.85 16.42
N VAL A 94 -16.14 -0.28 16.04
CA VAL A 94 -17.31 -0.84 16.73
C VAL A 94 -16.99 -1.17 18.19
N ALA A 95 -15.81 -1.71 18.46
CA ALA A 95 -15.36 -1.99 19.83
C ALA A 95 -15.18 -0.70 20.65
N LEU A 96 -14.60 0.34 20.03
CA LEU A 96 -14.43 1.66 20.64
C LEU A 96 -15.79 2.30 20.97
N ASP A 97 -16.75 2.27 20.05
CA ASP A 97 -18.09 2.83 20.25
C ASP A 97 -18.79 2.18 21.43
N ARG A 98 -18.74 0.84 21.54
CA ARG A 98 -19.28 0.10 22.68
C ARG A 98 -18.62 0.51 24.00
N ARG A 99 -17.29 0.71 23.99
CA ARG A 99 -16.54 1.16 25.17
C ARG A 99 -16.94 2.58 25.57
N MET A 100 -17.13 3.48 24.61
CA MET A 100 -17.57 4.85 24.85
C MET A 100 -18.98 4.89 25.45
N GLN A 101 -19.93 4.12 24.92
CA GLN A 101 -21.28 3.99 25.49
C GLN A 101 -21.25 3.48 26.94
N GLY A 102 -20.41 2.48 27.23
CA GLY A 102 -20.24 1.98 28.59
C GLY A 102 -19.63 3.02 29.55
N ILE A 103 -18.66 3.81 29.07
CA ILE A 103 -18.07 4.93 29.83
C ILE A 103 -19.12 6.00 30.10
N GLU A 104 -19.90 6.38 29.10
CA GLU A 104 -20.98 7.37 29.21
C GLU A 104 -22.01 6.92 30.24
N LYS A 105 -22.58 5.72 30.09
CA LYS A 105 -23.56 5.16 31.01
C LYS A 105 -23.05 5.16 32.45
N ARG A 106 -21.84 4.65 32.67
CA ARG A 106 -21.23 4.61 34.01
C ARG A 106 -21.01 6.01 34.57
N THR A 107 -20.67 6.99 33.73
CA THR A 107 -20.50 8.38 34.16
C THR A 107 -21.84 8.98 34.57
N GLN A 108 -22.91 8.75 33.80
CA GLN A 108 -24.27 9.16 34.14
C GLN A 108 -24.74 8.52 35.45
N ASP A 109 -24.56 7.21 35.61
CA ASP A 109 -24.93 6.47 36.83
C ASP A 109 -24.20 7.04 38.07
N LYS A 110 -22.89 7.33 37.93
CA LYS A 110 -22.10 7.97 39.00
C LYS A 110 -22.60 9.37 39.34
N PHE A 111 -22.96 10.16 38.33
CA PHE A 111 -23.46 11.52 38.53
C PHE A 111 -24.82 11.50 39.25
N ALA A 112 -25.73 10.61 38.85
CA ALA A 112 -27.01 10.42 39.53
C ALA A 112 -26.82 9.99 41.00
N ALA A 113 -25.91 9.04 41.26
CA ALA A 113 -25.58 8.61 42.62
C ALA A 113 -24.99 9.74 43.47
N MET A 114 -24.15 10.60 42.88
CA MET A 114 -23.62 11.79 43.55
C MET A 114 -24.72 12.79 43.90
N GLN A 115 -25.68 13.04 43.00
CA GLN A 115 -26.82 13.91 43.27
C GLN A 115 -27.69 13.40 44.43
N ASP A 116 -28.00 12.10 44.44
CA ASP A 116 -28.75 11.47 45.53
C ASP A 116 -28.00 11.58 46.87
N ALA A 117 -26.69 11.29 46.87
CA ALA A 117 -25.85 11.43 48.06
C ALA A 117 -25.82 12.88 48.56
N THR A 118 -25.67 13.87 47.68
CA THR A 118 -25.71 15.29 48.05
C THR A 118 -27.07 15.70 48.60
N GLY A 119 -28.18 15.25 48.00
CA GLY A 119 -29.53 15.51 48.52
C GLY A 119 -29.75 14.93 49.92
N LYS A 120 -29.30 13.68 50.15
CA LYS A 120 -29.32 13.05 51.48
C LYS A 120 -28.49 13.81 52.50
N MET A 121 -27.28 14.25 52.14
CA MET A 121 -26.44 15.06 53.02
C MET A 121 -27.11 16.39 53.37
N GLN A 122 -27.70 17.09 52.40
CA GLN A 122 -28.42 18.35 52.65
C GLN A 122 -29.62 18.15 53.59
N ALA A 123 -30.41 17.09 53.39
CA ALA A 123 -31.53 16.77 54.27
C ALA A 123 -31.09 16.44 55.70
N GLN A 124 -29.98 15.69 55.86
CA GLN A 124 -29.38 15.40 57.16
C GLN A 124 -28.91 16.67 57.87
N LEU A 125 -28.20 17.56 57.16
CA LEU A 125 -27.75 18.85 57.70
C LEU A 125 -28.93 19.71 58.17
N ALA A 126 -30.00 19.79 57.38
CA ALA A 126 -31.21 20.53 57.76
C ALA A 126 -31.89 19.94 59.01
N GLY A 127 -31.98 18.61 59.10
CA GLY A 127 -32.53 17.93 60.28
C GLY A 127 -31.71 18.18 61.54
N MET A 128 -30.37 18.16 61.44
CA MET A 128 -29.49 18.50 62.57
C MET A 128 -29.63 19.96 62.99
N MET A 129 -29.72 20.90 62.04
CA MET A 129 -29.92 22.32 62.37
C MET A 129 -31.24 22.55 63.11
N ASN A 130 -32.34 21.91 62.69
CA ASN A 130 -33.63 22.01 63.36
C ASN A 130 -33.62 21.38 64.76
N ALA A 131 -32.82 20.33 64.97
CA ALA A 131 -32.66 19.72 66.29
C ALA A 131 -31.75 20.53 67.26
N LEU A 132 -30.95 21.46 66.73
CA LEU A 132 -30.03 22.32 67.49
C LEU A 132 -30.57 23.74 67.74
N SER A 133 -31.67 24.12 67.07
CA SER A 133 -32.42 25.37 67.28
C SER A 133 -33.55 25.19 68.28
#